data_AF-A0A7V9IJ30-F1
#
_entry.id   AF-A0A7V9IJ30-F1
#
_cell.length_a   1.000
_cell.length_b   1.000
_cell.length_c   1.000
_cell.angle_alpha   90.00
_cell.angle_beta   90.00
_cell.angle_gamma   90.00
#
_symmetry.space_group_name_H-M   'P 1'
#
loop_
_entity.id
_entity.type
_entity.pdbx_description
1 polymer ?
#
loop_
_entity_poly.entity_id
_entity_poly.type
_entity_poly.pdbx_seq_one_letter_code
_entity_poly.pdbx_strand_id
1 'polypeptide(L)' 'MTKRLNDVDDHKLDAVRSLLGTRTLKATVDSAFDEVLALDRRRRALLAERGADLEGLADPVTRQAAWR' A
#
# COMPACT_ATOMS: atom_id res chain seq x y z
N MET A 1 -17.92 -10.37 -6.46
CA MET A 1 -17.42 -10.01 -5.11
C MET A 1 -17.77 -11.14 -4.16
N THR A 2 -16.80 -11.62 -3.38
CA THR A 2 -17.00 -12.68 -2.38
C THR A 2 -17.02 -12.06 -1.00
N LYS A 3 -18.04 -12.34 -0.20
CA LYS A 3 -18.14 -11.83 1.18
C LYS A 3 -17.17 -12.60 2.08
N ARG A 4 -16.50 -11.89 2.97
CA ARG A 4 -15.65 -12.45 4.03
C ARG A 4 -15.99 -11.77 5.35
N LEU A 5 -16.01 -12.53 6.43
CA LEU A 5 -16.11 -12.02 7.80
C LEU A 5 -14.70 -11.93 8.36
N ASN A 6 -14.31 -10.75 8.84
CA ASN A 6 -13.03 -10.53 9.51
C ASN A 6 -13.27 -9.58 10.68
N ASP A 7 -12.59 -9.83 11.80
CA ASP A 7 -12.53 -8.87 12.89
C ASP A 7 -11.57 -7.74 12.52
N VAL A 8 -12.03 -6.50 12.69
CA VAL A 8 -11.28 -5.29 12.38
C VAL A 8 -11.27 -4.41 13.62
N ASP A 9 -10.10 -3.83 13.92
CA ASP A 9 -9.97 -2.82 14.96
C ASP A 9 -10.71 -1.55 14.56
N ASP A 10 -11.81 -1.24 15.24
CA ASP A 10 -12.69 -0.11 14.93
C ASP A 10 -11.96 1.24 15.02
N HIS A 11 -10.98 1.40 15.91
CA HIS A 11 -10.22 2.65 16.00
C HIS A 11 -9.38 2.88 14.76
N LYS A 12 -8.76 1.82 14.21
CA LYS A 12 -8.03 1.91 12.94
C LYS A 12 -8.99 2.17 11.78
N LEU A 13 -10.15 1.52 11.79
CA LEU A 13 -11.15 1.67 10.74
C LEU A 13 -11.68 3.11 10.68
N ASP A 14 -11.94 3.71 11.83
CA ASP A 14 -12.36 5.12 11.93
C ASP A 14 -11.25 6.08 11.50
N ALA A 15 -10.01 5.85 11.92
CA ALA A 15 -8.87 6.67 11.49
C ALA A 15 -8.69 6.65 9.97
N VAL A 16 -8.77 5.47 9.35
CA VAL A 16 -8.68 5.31 7.90
C VAL A 16 -9.90 5.94 7.21
N ARG A 17 -11.10 5.79 7.76
CA ARG A 17 -12.32 6.43 7.24
C ARG A 17 -12.19 7.95 7.20
N SER A 18 -11.67 8.56 8.27
CA SER A 18 -11.41 10.00 8.33
C SER A 18 -10.34 10.42 7.31
N LEU A 19 -9.26 9.64 7.16
CA LEU A 19 -8.21 9.91 6.19
C LEU A 19 -8.72 9.89 4.74
N LEU A 20 -9.53 8.88 4.40
CA LEU A 20 -10.02 8.64 3.05
C LEU A 20 -11.34 9.38 2.74
N GLY A 21 -11.99 9.99 3.74
CA GLY A 21 -13.26 10.69 3.57
C GLY A 21 -14.44 9.78 3.20
N THR A 22 -14.38 8.49 3.51
CA THR A 22 -15.37 7.50 3.10
C THR A 22 -16.58 7.44 4.03
N ARG A 23 -17.75 7.10 3.48
CA ARG A 23 -19.01 7.12 4.24
C ARG A 23 -19.43 5.76 4.78
N THR A 24 -18.97 4.66 4.19
CA THR A 24 -19.36 3.29 4.57
C THR A 24 -18.13 2.42 4.83
N LEU A 25 -18.28 1.40 5.69
CA LEU A 25 -17.18 0.47 6.01
C LEU A 25 -16.61 -0.22 4.77
N LYS A 26 -17.50 -0.68 3.87
CA LYS A 26 -17.10 -1.28 2.60
C LYS A 26 -16.24 -0.32 1.78
N ALA A 27 -16.68 0.93 1.63
CA ALA A 27 -15.92 1.92 0.88
C ALA A 27 -14.56 2.21 1.54
N THR A 28 -14.52 2.31 2.87
CA THR A 28 -13.25 2.48 3.60
C THR A 28 -12.27 1.35 3.32
N VAL A 29 -12.72 0.09 3.42
CA VAL A 29 -11.86 -1.08 3.21
C VAL A 29 -11.43 -1.20 1.75
N ASP A 30 -12.36 -1.05 0.80
CA ASP A 30 -12.04 -1.12 -0.63
C ASP A 30 -11.03 -0.02 -1.00
N SER A 31 -11.26 1.23 -0.60
CA SER A 31 -10.34 2.35 -0.88
C SER A 31 -9.00 2.20 -0.17
N ALA A 32 -8.96 1.63 1.04
CA ALA A 32 -7.69 1.35 1.72
C ALA A 32 -6.83 0.33 0.95
N PHE A 33 -7.45 -0.68 0.34
CA PHE A 33 -6.73 -1.61 -0.54
C PHE A 33 -6.23 -0.92 -1.81
N ASP A 34 -7.05 -0.06 -2.42
CA ASP A 34 -6.65 0.70 -3.60
C ASP A 34 -5.43 1.60 -3.33
N GLU A 35 -5.39 2.26 -2.17
CA GLU A 35 -4.25 3.09 -1.74
C GLU A 35 -2.95 2.27 -1.59
N VAL A 36 -3.02 1.08 -0.97
CA VAL A 36 -1.84 0.21 -0.82
C VAL A 36 -1.34 -0.29 -2.18
N LEU A 37 -2.26 -0.65 -3.08
CA LEU A 37 -1.90 -1.07 -4.44
C LEU A 37 -1.35 0.10 -5.28
N ALA A 38 -1.85 1.32 -5.10
CA ALA A 38 -1.30 2.51 -5.72
C ALA A 38 0.12 2.82 -5.19
N LEU A 39 0.34 2.66 -3.89
CA LEU A 39 1.65 2.84 -3.27
C LEU A 39 2.67 1.83 -3.80
N ASP A 40 2.30 0.54 -3.92
CA ASP A 40 3.18 -0.48 -4.49
C ASP A 40 3.54 -0.18 -5.96
N ARG A 41 2.54 0.19 -6.78
CA ARG A 41 2.77 0.60 -8.17
C ARG A 41 3.73 1.78 -8.26
N ARG A 42 3.55 2.80 -7.42
CA ARG A 42 4.45 3.96 -7.36
C ARG A 42 5.86 3.56 -6.96
N ARG A 43 6.01 2.68 -5.96
CA ARG A 43 7.33 2.18 -5.51
C ARG A 43 8.04 1.43 -6.64
N ARG A 44 7.35 0.53 -7.33
CA ARG A 44 7.92 -0.21 -8.46
C ARG A 44 8.34 0.71 -9.60
N ALA A 45 7.52 1.71 -9.94
CA ALA A 45 7.86 2.68 -10.98
C ALA A 45 9.15 3.44 -10.65
N LEU A 46 9.27 3.96 -9.42
CA LEU A 46 10.46 4.67 -8.97
C LEU A 46 11.73 3.78 -9.00
N LEU A 47 11.60 2.50 -8.66
CA LEU A 47 12.73 1.57 -8.73
C LEU A 47 13.14 1.25 -10.17
N ALA A 48 12.15 1.06 -11.05
CA ALA A 48 12.40 0.81 -12.47
C ALA A 48 13.14 2.00 -13.12
N GLU A 49 12.79 3.24 -12.77
CA GLU A 49 13.52 4.45 -13.21
C GLU A 49 14.99 4.45 -12.77
N ARG A 50 15.32 3.77 -11.67
CA ARG A 50 16.68 3.62 -11.13
C ARG A 50 17.38 2.33 -11.57
N GLY A 51 16.77 1.54 -12.46
CA GLY A 51 17.31 0.26 -12.91
C GLY A 51 17.35 -0.82 -11.81
N ALA A 52 16.53 -0.67 -10.76
CA ALA A 52 16.43 -1.61 -9.66
C ALA A 52 15.04 -2.28 -9.64
N ASP A 53 14.94 -3.43 -8.99
CA ASP A 53 13.65 -4.05 -8.65
C ASP A 53 13.55 -4.33 -7.14
N LEU A 54 12.35 -4.72 -6.68
CA LEU A 54 12.07 -4.97 -5.27
C LEU A 54 12.82 -6.18 -4.68
N GLU A 55 13.06 -7.24 -5.46
CA GLU A 55 13.80 -8.42 -5.02
C GLU A 55 15.29 -8.09 -4.88
N GLY A 56 15.83 -7.29 -5.81
CA GLY A 56 17.18 -6.75 -5.75
C GLY A 56 17.44 -5.87 -4.52
N LEU A 57 16.42 -5.19 -3.98
CA LEU A 57 16.56 -4.43 -2.74
C LEU A 57 16.75 -5.30 -1.48
N ALA A 58 16.57 -6.62 -1.55
CA ALA A 58 16.97 -7.51 -0.46
C ALA A 58 18.50 -7.49 -0.25
N ASP A 59 19.27 -7.30 -1.34
CA ASP A 59 20.71 -7.10 -1.29
C ASP A 59 21.05 -5.68 -0.77
N PRO A 60 21.84 -5.55 0.32
CA PRO A 60 22.22 -4.25 0.88
C PRO A 60 22.97 -3.34 -0.09
N VAL A 61 23.78 -3.89 -1.00
CA VAL A 61 24.59 -3.10 -1.95
C VAL A 61 23.69 -2.47 -3.01
N THR A 62 22.83 -3.29 -3.63
CA THR A 62 21.82 -2.84 -4.60
C THR A 62 20.87 -1.82 -3.98
N ARG A 63 20.44 -2.06 -2.72
CA ARG A 63 19.62 -1.10 -1.97
C ARG A 63 20.34 0.24 -1.81
N GLN A 64 21.60 0.25 -1.39
CA GLN A 64 22.34 1.50 -1.19
C GLN A 64 22.59 2.27 -2.50
N ALA A 65 22.81 1.56 -3.61
CA ALA A 65 22.99 2.17 -4.93
C ALA A 65 21.70 2.84 -5.45
N ALA A 66 20.52 2.28 -5.15
CA ALA A 66 19.24 2.84 -5.57
C ALA A 66 18.92 4.22 -4.94
N TRP A 67 19.53 4.57 -3.80
CA TRP A 67 19.29 5.81 -3.04
C TRP A 67 20.42 6.84 -3.13
N ARG A 68 21.48 6.60 -3.91
CA ARG A 68 22.46 7.65 -4.27
C ARG A 68 21.95 8.49 -5.44
#